data_AF-A0A8X7XR06-F1
#
_entry.id   AF-A0A8X7XR06-F1
#
_cell.length_a   1.000
_cell.length_b   1.000
_cell.length_c   1.000
_cell.angle_alpha   90.00
_cell.angle_beta   90.00
_cell.angle_gamma   90.00
#
_symmetry.space_group_name_H-M   'P 1'
#
loop_
_entity.id
_entity.type
_entity.pdbx_description
1 polymer ?
#
loop_
_entity_poly.entity_id
_entity_poly.type
_entity_poly.pdbx_seq_one_letter_code
_entity_poly.pdbx_strand_id
1 'polypeptide(L)'
;MWYCRNASAKPLWPMASGQPSKADIPNCSYCGGPSDFEFQILPQLLYYFGVRNDVDSLDWATIVLYTCKSSCEASMAYKEEFPWVQLYPTSAT
;
A
#
# COMPACT_ATOMS: atom_id res chain seq x y z
N MET A 1 -11.45 -13.25 3.80
CA MET A 1 -10.52 -12.73 4.81
C MET A 1 -11.28 -11.71 5.67
N TRP A 2 -11.60 -12.04 6.93
CA TRP A 2 -12.34 -11.17 7.84
C TRP A 2 -11.37 -10.41 8.75
N TYR A 3 -10.84 -9.29 8.25
CA TYR A 3 -10.26 -8.28 9.12
C TYR A 3 -11.37 -7.27 9.50
N CYS A 4 -11.44 -6.89 10.78
CA CYS A 4 -12.29 -5.79 11.21
C CYS A 4 -11.71 -4.49 10.65
N ARG A 5 -12.24 -4.01 9.52
CA ARG A 5 -11.86 -2.70 8.98
C ARG A 5 -12.35 -1.60 9.92
N ASN A 6 -11.39 -0.88 10.51
CA ASN A 6 -11.70 0.36 11.18
C ASN A 6 -11.93 1.44 10.12
N ALA A 7 -13.18 1.91 9.96
CA ALA A 7 -13.54 2.93 8.97
C ALA A 7 -12.80 4.27 9.14
N SER A 8 -12.19 4.49 10.30
CA SER A 8 -11.36 5.68 10.59
C SER A 8 -9.86 5.45 10.42
N ALA A 9 -9.44 4.23 10.07
CA ALA A 9 -8.04 3.91 9.86
C ALA A 9 -7.51 4.69 8.66
N LYS A 10 -6.29 5.21 8.82
CA LYS A 10 -5.58 5.96 7.80
C LYS A 10 -4.13 5.48 7.77
N PRO A 11 -3.50 5.43 6.59
CA PRO A 11 -2.07 5.15 6.50
C PRO A 11 -1.28 6.23 7.25
N LEU A 12 -0.18 5.79 7.85
CA LEU A 12 0.83 6.68 8.40
C LEU A 12 1.84 6.96 7.29
N TRP A 13 1.99 8.22 6.94
CA TRP A 13 2.94 8.67 5.93
C TRP A 13 4.19 9.21 6.62
N PRO A 14 5.36 8.54 6.45
CA PRO A 14 6.64 9.07 6.90
C PRO A 14 6.94 10.48 6.40
N MET A 15 6.47 10.84 5.20
CA MET A 15 6.75 12.13 4.55
C MET A 15 5.49 12.73 3.93
N ALA A 16 5.49 14.05 3.76
CA ALA A 16 4.40 14.79 3.08
C ALA A 16 4.40 14.57 1.55
N SER A 17 5.57 14.40 0.95
CA SER A 17 5.74 14.11 -0.48
C SER A 17 5.44 12.64 -0.80
N GLY A 18 5.02 12.35 -2.03
CA GLY A 18 4.80 10.97 -2.47
C GLY A 18 3.58 10.27 -1.84
N GLN A 19 2.66 11.02 -1.23
CA GLN A 19 1.35 10.51 -0.81
C GLN A 19 0.39 10.48 -2.01
N PRO A 20 -0.50 9.48 -2.11
CA PRO A 20 -1.53 9.46 -3.14
C PRO A 20 -2.64 10.45 -2.82
N SER A 21 -3.20 11.05 -3.86
CA SER A 21 -4.51 11.68 -3.80
C SER A 21 -5.62 10.64 -3.94
N LYS A 22 -6.87 11.03 -3.67
CA LYS A 22 -8.02 10.14 -3.88
C LYS A 22 -8.19 9.71 -5.34
N ALA A 23 -7.73 10.52 -6.29
CA ALA A 23 -7.83 10.20 -7.72
C ALA A 23 -6.80 9.15 -8.16
N ASP A 24 -5.71 8.99 -7.40
CA ASP A 24 -4.65 8.02 -7.69
C ASP A 24 -5.02 6.61 -7.22
N ILE A 25 -6.03 6.48 -6.36
CA ILE A 25 -6.50 5.19 -5.85
C ILE A 25 -7.62 4.68 -6.76
N PRO A 26 -7.39 3.59 -7.51
CA PRO A 26 -8.41 3.08 -8.42
C PRO A 26 -9.56 2.43 -7.64
N ASN A 27 -10.74 2.47 -8.25
CA ASN A 27 -11.87 1.64 -7.82
C ASN A 27 -11.56 0.16 -8.04
N CYS A 28 -12.27 -0.70 -7.33
CA CYS A 28 -12.16 -2.14 -7.47
C CYS A 28 -12.46 -2.59 -8.91
N SER A 29 -11.50 -3.25 -9.54
CA SER A 29 -11.60 -3.76 -10.92
C SER A 29 -12.72 -4.79 -11.14
N TYR A 30 -13.26 -5.38 -10.06
CA TYR A 30 -14.27 -6.45 -10.14
C TYR A 30 -15.71 -5.94 -10.00
N CYS A 31 -15.98 -5.00 -9.10
CA CYS A 31 -17.33 -4.48 -8.86
C CYS A 31 -17.49 -2.99 -9.17
N GLY A 32 -16.41 -2.28 -9.51
CA GLY A 32 -16.39 -0.84 -9.73
C GLY A 32 -16.57 0.01 -8.46
N GLY A 33 -16.73 -0.62 -7.29
CA GLY A 33 -16.87 0.06 -6.00
C GLY A 33 -15.55 0.70 -5.52
N PRO A 34 -15.61 1.60 -4.53
CA PRO A 34 -14.41 2.28 -4.03
C PRO A 34 -13.44 1.32 -3.33
N SER A 35 -12.16 1.63 -3.43
CA SER A 35 -11.10 0.99 -2.65
C SER A 35 -10.77 1.83 -1.42
N ASP A 36 -10.52 1.18 -0.28
CA ASP A 36 -10.17 1.82 0.99
C ASP A 36 -8.87 1.24 1.52
N PHE A 37 -8.19 2.01 2.37
CA PHE A 37 -6.99 1.57 3.09
C PHE A 37 -7.29 0.30 3.91
N GLU A 38 -6.45 -0.72 3.76
CA GLU A 38 -6.55 -1.97 4.52
C GLU A 38 -5.41 -2.06 5.55
N PHE A 39 -4.15 -1.99 5.10
CA PHE A 39 -2.98 -2.06 5.97
C PHE A 39 -1.74 -1.42 5.31
N GLN A 40 -0.69 -1.24 6.11
CA GLN A 40 0.60 -0.71 5.66
C GLN A 40 1.74 -1.66 6.02
N ILE A 41 2.74 -1.72 5.14
CA ILE A 41 4.00 -2.44 5.35
C ILE A 41 5.09 -1.40 5.54
N LEU A 42 5.74 -1.45 6.70
CA LEU A 42 6.80 -0.53 7.05
C LEU A 42 8.19 -1.12 6.68
N PRO A 43 9.23 -0.28 6.53
CA PRO A 43 10.57 -0.69 6.10
C PRO A 43 11.27 -1.67 7.03
N GLN A 44 10.82 -1.88 8.27
CA GLN A 44 11.41 -2.87 9.17
C GLN A 44 11.43 -4.29 8.57
N LEU A 45 10.56 -4.58 7.59
CA LEU A 45 10.58 -5.86 6.89
C LEU A 45 11.87 -6.06 6.07
N LEU A 46 12.50 -4.99 5.57
CA LEU A 46 13.76 -5.05 4.82
C LEU A 46 14.90 -5.67 5.63
N TYR A 47 14.94 -5.40 6.94
CA TYR A 47 15.89 -6.02 7.86
C TYR A 47 15.79 -7.55 7.84
N TYR A 48 14.56 -8.08 7.87
CA TYR A 48 14.31 -9.52 7.84
C TYR A 48 14.58 -10.15 6.48
N PHE A 49 14.52 -9.36 5.40
CA PHE A 49 14.88 -9.81 4.06
C PHE A 49 16.40 -9.84 3.82
N GLY A 50 17.21 -9.37 4.78
CA GLY A 50 18.67 -9.34 4.64
C GLY A 50 19.14 -8.39 3.55
N VAL A 51 18.33 -7.38 3.21
CA VAL A 51 18.68 -6.37 2.21
C VAL A 51 19.87 -5.56 2.71
N ARG A 52 20.90 -5.44 1.86
CA ARG A 52 22.10 -4.66 2.15
C ARG A 52 21.78 -3.16 1.99
N ASN A 53 22.56 -2.30 2.62
CA ASN A 53 22.41 -0.85 2.46
C ASN A 53 23.27 -0.34 1.30
N ASP A 54 23.01 -0.85 0.10
CA ASP A 54 23.60 -0.40 -1.16
C ASP A 54 22.65 0.52 -1.94
N VAL A 55 23.21 1.31 -2.86
CA VAL A 55 22.44 2.32 -3.63
C VAL A 55 21.33 1.67 -4.47
N ASP A 56 21.56 0.44 -4.93
CA ASP A 56 20.59 -0.36 -5.71
C ASP A 56 19.76 -1.31 -4.82
N SER A 57 19.82 -1.14 -3.50
CA SER A 57 19.05 -1.96 -2.57
C SER A 57 17.56 -1.66 -2.65
N LEU A 58 16.77 -2.67 -2.31
CA LEU A 58 15.32 -2.51 -2.19
C LEU A 58 15.02 -1.60 -1.00
N ASP A 59 14.56 -0.38 -1.26
CA ASP A 59 14.24 0.60 -0.23
C ASP A 59 12.82 1.19 -0.45
N TRP A 60 12.09 1.39 0.65
CA TRP A 60 10.80 2.07 0.65
C TRP A 60 10.55 2.72 2.02
N ALA A 61 9.87 3.85 2.04
CA ALA A 61 9.44 4.47 3.29
C ALA A 61 8.17 3.81 3.86
N THR A 62 7.21 3.47 3.02
CA THR A 62 6.03 2.66 3.38
C THR A 62 5.35 2.12 2.13
N ILE A 63 4.75 0.95 2.23
CA ILE A 63 3.84 0.40 1.22
C ILE A 63 2.44 0.37 1.81
N VAL A 64 1.49 1.04 1.18
CA VAL A 64 0.10 1.16 1.64
C VAL A 64 -0.80 0.39 0.70
N LEU A 65 -1.60 -0.53 1.24
CA LEU A 65 -2.46 -1.39 0.43
C LEU A 65 -3.91 -0.91 0.52
N TYR A 66 -4.52 -0.77 -0.65
CA TYR A 66 -5.92 -0.40 -0.85
C TYR A 66 -6.67 -1.59 -1.41
N THR A 67 -7.82 -1.90 -0.79
CA THR A 67 -8.66 -3.02 -1.21
C THR A 67 -10.10 -2.60 -1.40
N CYS A 68 -10.87 -3.41 -2.15
CA CYS A 68 -12.30 -3.17 -2.33
C CYS A 68 -13.02 -2.99 -0.99
N LYS A 69 -13.62 -1.82 -0.73
CA LYS A 69 -14.34 -1.51 0.51
C LYS A 69 -15.45 -2.51 0.85
N SER A 70 -16.10 -3.04 -0.19
CA SER A 70 -17.23 -3.96 -0.05
C SER A 70 -16.81 -5.42 0.12
N SER A 71 -15.51 -5.74 0.10
CA SER A 71 -15.01 -7.12 -0.01
C SER A 71 -15.79 -7.91 -1.05
N CYS A 72 -16.01 -7.34 -2.25
CA CYS A 72 -16.91 -7.94 -3.22
C CYS A 72 -16.52 -9.40 -3.48
N GLU A 73 -17.48 -10.28 -3.74
CA GLU A 73 -17.21 -11.63 -4.21
C GLU A 73 -16.78 -11.55 -5.69
N ALA A 74 -15.80 -12.38 -6.09
CA ALA A 74 -15.52 -12.62 -7.50
C ALA A 74 -15.30 -14.12 -7.67
N SER A 75 -15.52 -14.64 -8.87
CA SER A 75 -15.37 -16.05 -9.20
C SER A 75 -13.94 -16.59 -9.08
N MET A 76 -12.97 -15.76 -8.69
CA MET A 76 -11.55 -16.10 -8.60
C MET A 76 -11.09 -16.20 -7.14
N ALA A 77 -10.20 -17.16 -6.88
CA ALA A 77 -9.64 -17.40 -5.55
C ALA A 77 -8.70 -16.28 -5.07
N TYR A 78 -8.06 -15.57 -5.99
CA TYR A 78 -7.15 -14.46 -5.71
C TYR A 78 -7.61 -13.21 -6.45
N LYS A 79 -7.46 -12.06 -5.80
CA LYS A 79 -7.84 -10.75 -6.32
C LYS A 79 -6.63 -9.85 -6.35
N GLU A 80 -6.52 -9.09 -7.43
CA GLU A 80 -5.56 -8.01 -7.52
C GLU A 80 -6.04 -6.84 -6.64
N GLU A 81 -5.14 -6.33 -5.81
CA GLU A 81 -5.36 -5.19 -4.92
C GLU A 81 -4.30 -4.13 -5.22
N PHE A 82 -4.53 -2.88 -4.81
CA PHE A 82 -3.68 -1.76 -5.25
C PHE A 82 -2.65 -1.36 -4.18
N PRO A 83 -1.35 -1.56 -4.41
CA PRO A 83 -0.29 -1.05 -3.56
C PRO A 83 0.12 0.37 -3.98
N TRP A 84 0.30 1.26 -3.00
CA TRP A 84 0.99 2.53 -3.17
C TRP A 84 2.31 2.51 -2.43
N VAL A 85 3.41 2.88 -3.10
CA VAL A 85 4.75 2.91 -2.51
C VAL A 85 5.20 4.36 -2.33
N GLN A 86 5.48 4.75 -1.08
CA GLN A 86 6.22 5.98 -0.81
C GLN A 86 7.70 5.62 -0.68
N LEU A 87 8.54 6.23 -1.52
CA LEU A 87 10.00 6.05 -1.50
C LEU A 87 10.66 7.17 -0.70
N TYR A 88 11.81 6.90 -0.09
CA TYR A 88 12.65 7.95 0.48
C TYR A 88 13.21 8.85 -0.64
N PRO A 89 13.47 10.14 -0.36
CA PRO A 89 14.11 11.02 -1.32
C PRO A 89 15.50 10.46 -1.60
N THR A 90 15.79 10.16 -2.86
CA THR A 90 17.15 9.88 -3.28
C THR A 90 17.98 11.14 -3.05
N SER A 91 18.97 11.05 -2.17
CA SER A 91 19.98 12.09 -2.03
C SER A 91 20.82 12.05 -3.31
N ALA A 92 20.46 12.88 -4.29
CA ALA A 92 21.29 13.09 -5.46
C ALA A 92 22.57 13.80 -5.00
N THR A 93 23.65 13.05 -4.82
CA THR A 93 25.03 13.58 -4.74
C THR A 93 25.55 13.88 -6.13
#